data_AF-A0A1V9ENV8-F1
#
_entry.id   AF-A0A1V9ENV8-F1
#
_cell.length_a   1.000
_cell.length_b   1.000
_cell.length_c   1.000
_cell.angle_alpha   90.00
_cell.angle_beta   90.00
_cell.angle_gamma   90.00
#
_symmetry.space_group_name_H-M   'P 1'
#
loop_
_entity.id
_entity.type
_entity.pdbx_description
1 polymer ?
#
loop_
_entity_poly.entity_id
_entity_poly.type
_entity_poly.pdbx_seq_one_letter_code
_entity_poly.pdbx_strand_id
1 'polypeptide(L)'
;MIKVEKEKKALKAIHDLICHGRKLAYEGTASKILAEFMDDLEYLPALMLQESDTTDLFEEYLKGTCKQFDCDYIATLYEKV
;
A
#
# COMPACT_ATOMS: atom_id res chain seq x y z
N MET A 1 2.96 14.74 0.42
CA MET A 1 1.57 14.98 0.84
C MET A 1 0.72 14.49 -0.29
N ILE A 2 -0.25 13.66 0.02
CA ILE A 2 -1.25 13.26 -0.97
C ILE A 2 -2.34 14.31 -1.00
N LYS A 3 -3.01 14.50 -2.13
CA LYS A 3 -4.17 15.39 -2.22
C LYS A 3 -5.24 15.02 -1.18
N VAL A 4 -5.81 16.03 -0.52
CA VAL A 4 -6.74 15.89 0.61
C VAL A 4 -7.94 14.99 0.26
N GLU A 5 -8.46 15.08 -0.96
CA GLU A 5 -9.56 14.24 -1.43
C GLU A 5 -9.22 12.75 -1.56
N LYS A 6 -7.92 12.40 -1.58
CA LYS A 6 -7.41 11.03 -1.67
C LYS A 6 -6.87 10.48 -0.34
N GLU A 7 -6.64 11.31 0.67
CA GLU A 7 -6.04 10.89 1.95
C GLU A 7 -6.79 9.73 2.62
N LYS A 8 -8.13 9.82 2.72
CA LYS A 8 -8.94 8.74 3.33
C LYS A 8 -8.83 7.43 2.55
N LYS A 9 -8.73 7.49 1.22
CA LYS A 9 -8.58 6.32 0.34
C LYS A 9 -7.19 5.71 0.51
N ALA A 10 -6.16 6.55 0.61
CA ALA A 10 -4.81 6.12 0.86
C ALA A 10 -4.66 5.43 2.22
N LEU A 11 -5.21 6.01 3.29
CA LEU A 11 -5.24 5.37 4.61
C LEU A 11 -5.97 4.03 4.58
N LYS A 12 -7.08 3.94 3.85
CA LYS A 12 -7.81 2.68 3.68
C LYS A 12 -6.99 1.64 2.93
N ALA A 13 -6.33 2.00 1.84
CA ALA A 13 -5.45 1.11 1.08
C ALA A 13 -4.27 0.59 1.93
N ILE A 14 -3.63 1.48 2.71
CA ILE A 14 -2.58 1.08 3.67
C ILE A 14 -3.13 0.08 4.70
N HIS A 15 -4.31 0.35 5.27
CA HIS A 15 -4.92 -0.60 6.20
C HIS A 15 -5.19 -1.96 5.53
N ASP A 16 -5.72 -1.96 4.31
CA ASP A 16 -6.01 -3.20 3.58
C ASP A 16 -4.72 -3.99 3.26
N LEU A 17 -3.60 -3.30 2.96
CA LEU A 17 -2.28 -3.91 2.83
C LEU A 17 -1.81 -4.53 4.16
N ILE A 18 -2.00 -3.85 5.30
CA ILE A 18 -1.67 -4.43 6.62
C ILE A 18 -2.46 -5.73 6.85
N CYS A 19 -3.74 -5.75 6.51
CA CYS A 19 -4.57 -6.95 6.59
C CYS A 19 -4.06 -8.07 5.66
N HIS A 20 -3.67 -7.74 4.44
CA HIS A 20 -3.09 -8.70 3.49
C HIS A 20 -1.75 -9.27 4.00
N GLY A 21 -0.86 -8.42 4.52
CA GLY A 21 0.40 -8.87 5.12
C GLY A 21 0.20 -9.84 6.29
N ARG A 22 -0.81 -9.58 7.14
CA ARG A 22 -1.20 -10.52 8.20
C ARG A 22 -1.69 -11.86 7.64
N LYS A 23 -2.50 -11.84 6.59
CA LYS A 23 -2.97 -13.05 5.90
C LYS A 23 -1.78 -13.86 5.36
N LEU A 24 -0.85 -13.21 4.64
CA LEU A 24 0.36 -13.86 4.11
C LEU A 24 1.18 -14.54 5.21
N ALA A 25 1.29 -13.91 6.38
CA ALA A 25 1.98 -14.48 7.53
C ALA A 25 1.27 -15.74 8.07
N TYR A 26 -0.07 -15.73 8.17
CA TYR A 26 -0.83 -16.91 8.57
C TYR A 26 -0.79 -18.04 7.53
N GLU A 27 -0.65 -17.72 6.25
CA GLU A 27 -0.53 -18.70 5.16
C GLU A 27 0.87 -19.32 5.06
N GLY A 28 1.82 -18.93 5.92
CA GLY A 28 3.17 -19.50 5.96
C GLY A 28 4.10 -18.95 4.89
N THR A 29 3.84 -17.74 4.39
CA THR A 29 4.75 -17.04 3.47
C THR A 29 6.14 -16.91 4.09
N ALA A 30 7.18 -17.12 3.28
CA ALA A 30 8.56 -17.04 3.76
C ALA A 30 8.85 -15.67 4.38
N SER A 31 9.55 -15.64 5.53
CA SER A 31 9.83 -14.41 6.26
C SER A 31 10.54 -13.34 5.43
N LYS A 32 11.37 -13.74 4.46
CA LYS A 32 12.03 -12.82 3.52
C LYS A 32 11.00 -12.07 2.66
N ILE A 33 10.02 -12.77 2.10
CA ILE A 33 8.97 -12.18 1.26
C ILE A 33 8.06 -11.28 2.12
N LEU A 34 7.77 -11.68 3.36
CA LEU A 34 7.04 -10.83 4.30
C LEU A 34 7.81 -9.55 4.65
N ALA A 35 9.13 -9.63 4.84
CA ALA A 35 9.95 -8.45 5.08
C ALA A 35 9.92 -7.50 3.87
N GLU A 36 10.09 -8.03 2.65
CA GLU A 36 9.98 -7.24 1.41
C GLU A 36 8.59 -6.57 1.28
N PHE A 37 7.51 -7.27 1.65
CA PHE A 37 6.16 -6.69 1.68
C PHE A 37 6.03 -5.54 2.68
N MET A 38 6.62 -5.70 3.88
CA MET A 38 6.54 -4.70 4.93
C MET A 38 7.39 -3.47 4.60
N ASP A 39 8.55 -3.64 3.96
CA ASP A 39 9.39 -2.53 3.49
C ASP A 39 8.64 -1.65 2.48
N ASP A 40 7.97 -2.28 1.51
CA ASP A 40 7.11 -1.60 0.53
C ASP A 40 5.93 -0.87 1.20
N LEU A 41 5.28 -1.53 2.16
CA LEU A 41 4.17 -0.97 2.92
C LEU A 41 4.59 0.24 3.74
N GLU A 42 5.76 0.20 4.38
CA GLU A 42 6.29 1.29 5.23
C GLU A 42 6.58 2.57 4.42
N TYR A 43 6.93 2.43 3.14
CA TYR A 43 7.19 3.58 2.28
C TYR A 43 5.93 4.40 1.97
N LEU A 44 4.75 3.78 1.92
CA LEU A 44 3.50 4.45 1.57
C LEU A 44 3.11 5.58 2.58
N PRO A 45 3.10 5.35 3.91
CA PRO A 45 2.95 6.42 4.90
C PRO A 45 3.98 7.56 4.74
N ALA A 46 5.24 7.23 4.44
CA ALA A 46 6.29 8.24 4.29
C ALA A 46 6.00 9.21 3.14
N LEU A 47 5.41 8.71 2.05
CA LEU A 47 4.93 9.55 0.94
C LEU A 47 3.80 10.49 1.36
N MET A 48 2.91 10.05 2.24
CA MET A 48 1.82 10.89 2.75
C MET A 48 2.32 12.10 3.54
N LEU A 49 3.45 11.93 4.25
CA LEU A 49 4.01 12.93 5.17
C LEU A 49 4.92 13.96 4.49
N GLN A 50 5.30 13.77 3.22
CA GLN A 50 6.13 14.73 2.48
C GLN A 50 5.42 16.10 2.36
N GLU A 51 6.15 17.20 2.20
CA GLU A 51 5.53 18.51 1.98
C GLU A 51 5.07 18.71 0.52
N SER A 52 5.79 18.11 -0.44
CA SER A 52 5.46 18.16 -1.86
C SER A 52 4.28 17.26 -2.22
N ASP A 53 3.58 17.55 -3.33
CA ASP A 53 2.57 16.61 -3.86
C ASP A 53 3.26 15.32 -4.31
N THR A 54 2.91 14.22 -3.65
CA THR A 54 3.43 12.88 -3.90
C THR A 54 2.33 11.91 -4.35
N THR A 55 1.18 12.43 -4.79
CA THR A 55 0.00 11.64 -5.15
C THR A 55 0.31 10.57 -6.19
N ASP A 56 0.92 10.96 -7.30
CA ASP A 56 1.18 10.03 -8.40
C ASP A 56 2.23 8.97 -8.00
N LEU A 57 3.23 9.37 -7.23
CA LEU A 57 4.25 8.47 -6.69
C LEU A 57 3.65 7.46 -5.71
N PHE A 58 2.73 7.90 -4.84
CA PHE A 58 1.98 7.02 -3.94
C PHE A 58 1.18 5.98 -4.73
N GLU A 59 0.48 6.41 -5.78
CA GLU A 59 -0.33 5.51 -6.61
C GLU A 59 0.53 4.52 -7.40
N GLU A 60 1.67 4.96 -7.91
CA GLU A 60 2.64 4.08 -8.58
C GLU A 60 3.16 3.00 -7.62
N TYR A 61 3.60 3.39 -6.43
CA TYR A 61 4.08 2.45 -5.41
C TYR A 61 2.97 1.50 -4.95
N LEU A 62 1.77 2.02 -4.66
CA LEU A 62 0.63 1.19 -4.27
C LEU A 62 0.34 0.12 -5.33
N LYS A 63 0.30 0.50 -6.61
CA LYS A 63 0.08 -0.43 -7.72
C LYS A 63 1.21 -1.45 -7.85
N GLY A 64 2.46 -1.00 -7.71
CA GLY A 64 3.65 -1.85 -7.71
C GLY A 64 3.60 -2.93 -6.64
N THR A 65 3.39 -2.52 -5.38
CA THR A 65 3.24 -3.42 -4.23
C THR A 65 2.06 -4.36 -4.41
N CYS A 66 0.89 -3.85 -4.83
CA CYS A 66 -0.28 -4.69 -5.05
C CYS A 66 -0.03 -5.80 -6.09
N LYS A 67 0.63 -5.46 -7.19
CA LYS A 67 0.97 -6.41 -8.25
C LYS A 67 2.02 -7.43 -7.80
N GLN A 68 3.04 -6.99 -7.07
CA GLN A 68 4.13 -7.84 -6.59
C GLN A 68 3.64 -8.92 -5.62
N PHE A 69 2.65 -8.59 -4.78
CA PHE A 69 2.18 -9.46 -3.69
C PHE A 69 0.75 -9.99 -3.91
N ASP A 70 0.30 -10.02 -5.17
CA ASP A 70 -0.98 -10.61 -5.60
C ASP A 70 -2.19 -10.08 -4.81
N CYS A 71 -2.27 -8.75 -4.67
CA CYS A 71 -3.37 -8.03 -4.01
C CYS A 71 -3.89 -6.83 -4.82
N ASP A 72 -3.93 -6.98 -6.16
CA ASP A 72 -4.46 -5.99 -7.11
C ASP A 72 -5.88 -5.48 -6.78
N TYR A 73 -6.67 -6.26 -6.04
CA TYR A 73 -7.99 -5.85 -5.57
C TYR A 73 -7.93 -4.59 -4.69
N ILE A 74 -6.85 -4.38 -3.93
CA ILE A 74 -6.67 -3.20 -3.06
C ILE A 74 -6.47 -1.94 -3.92
N ALA A 75 -5.60 -2.00 -4.93
CA ALA A 75 -5.41 -0.91 -5.88
C ALA A 75 -6.72 -0.59 -6.62
N THR A 76 -7.49 -1.61 -7.00
CA THR A 76 -8.80 -1.44 -7.63
C THR A 76 -9.80 -0.73 -6.70
N LEU A 77 -9.81 -1.06 -5.41
CA LEU A 77 -10.68 -0.41 -4.41
C LEU A 77 -10.28 1.04 -4.18
N TYR A 78 -8.99 1.35 -4.22
CA TYR A 78 -8.47 2.70 -4.13
C TYR A 78 -8.98 3.60 -5.27
N GLU A 79 -9.05 3.07 -6.50
CA GLU A 79 -9.50 3.83 -7.69
C GLU A 79 -11.01 4.04 -7.79
N LYS A 80 -11.82 3.15 -7.18
CA LYS A 80 -13.29 3.11 -7.38
C LYS A 80 -14.10 4.01 -6.45
N VAL A 81 -13.52 4.48 -5.35
CA VAL A 81 -14.17 5.38 -4.38
C VAL A 81 -13.77 6.80 -4.69
#